data_AF-A0AAV0CXU7-F1
#
_entry.id   AF-A0AAV0CXU7-F1
#
_cell.length_a   1.000
_cell.length_b   1.000
_cell.length_c   1.000
_cell.angle_alpha   90.00
_cell.angle_beta   90.00
_cell.angle_gamma   90.00
#
_symmetry.space_group_name_H-M   'P 1'
#
loop_
_entity.id
_entity.type
_entity.pdbx_description
1 polymer ?
#
loop_
_entity_poly.entity_id
_entity_poly.type
_entity_poly.pdbx_seq_one_letter_code
_entity_poly.pdbx_strand_id
1 'polypeptide(L)' 'MNRTIIVRRDYLQFVKKYQRYEKRHSNIAAHVSPCFRVKEGDYVTIGQCRPLSKTVRFNVLKVIPAGSASGGKKAF' A
#
# COMPACT_ATOMS: atom_id res chain seq x y z
N MET A 1 6.08 11.45 9.84
CA MET A 1 6.26 10.03 10.20
C MET A 1 7.68 9.62 9.81
N ASN A 2 8.54 9.26 10.76
CA ASN A 2 9.87 8.78 10.42
C ASN A 2 9.80 7.26 10.13
N ARG A 3 10.39 6.80 9.02
CA ARG A 3 10.44 5.37 8.64
C ARG A 3 9.09 4.63 8.68
N THR A 4 7.99 5.33 8.46
CA THR A 4 6.66 4.72 8.41
C THR A 4 5.94 5.29 7.21
N ILE A 5 5.27 4.43 6.45
CA ILE A 5 4.47 4.79 5.28
C ILE A 5 3.02 4.37 5.48
N ILE A 6 2.14 5.04 4.76
CA ILE A 6 0.75 4.64 4.61
C ILE A 6 0.59 4.02 3.23
N VAL A 7 0.26 2.74 3.20
CA VAL A 7 -0.04 2.02 1.96
C VAL A 7 -1.54 2.04 1.76
N ARG A 8 -1.96 2.52 0.59
CA ARG A 8 -3.36 2.43 0.16
C ARG A 8 -3.56 1.09 -0.58
N ARG A 9 -4.55 0.33 -0.14
CA ARG A 9 -5.00 -0.90 -0.79
C ARG A 9 -6.34 -0.63 -1.45
N ASP A 10 -6.34 -0.43 -2.75
CA ASP A 10 -7.55 -0.33 -3.56
C ASP A 10 -8.11 -1.74 -3.85
N TYR A 11 -9.42 -1.90 -3.70
CA TYR A 11 -10.12 -3.15 -3.99
C TYR A 11 -11.56 -2.88 -4.44
N LEU A 12 -12.13 -3.85 -5.15
CA LEU A 12 -13.52 -3.81 -5.60
C LEU A 12 -14.38 -4.63 -4.64
N GLN A 13 -15.39 -3.98 -4.05
CA GLN A 13 -16.38 -4.66 -3.20
C GLN A 13 -17.63 -4.98 -4.04
N PHE A 14 -18.01 -6.25 -4.10
CA PHE A 14 -19.23 -6.66 -4.80
C PHE A 14 -20.48 -6.37 -3.97
N VAL A 15 -21.45 -5.67 -4.56
CA VAL A 15 -22.74 -5.37 -3.96
C VAL A 15 -23.79 -6.34 -4.50
N LYS A 16 -24.11 -7.36 -3.70
CA LYS A 16 -25.01 -8.47 -4.10
C LYS A 16 -26.36 -8.00 -4.64
N LYS A 17 -26.96 -6.96 -4.03
CA LYS A 17 -28.27 -6.42 -4.43
C LYS A 17 -28.30 -5.91 -5.88
N TYR A 18 -27.22 -5.27 -6.33
CA TYR A 18 -27.17 -4.60 -7.65
C TYR A 18 -26.29 -5.34 -8.64
N GLN A 19 -25.67 -6.46 -8.24
CA GLN A 19 -24.68 -7.22 -9.03
C GLN A 19 -23.57 -6.33 -9.63
N ARG A 20 -23.15 -5.30 -8.88
CA ARG A 20 -22.14 -4.32 -9.30
C ARG A 20 -20.98 -4.28 -8.32
N TYR A 21 -19.82 -3.86 -8.79
CA TYR A 21 -18.65 -3.59 -7.96
C TYR A 21 -18.58 -2.11 -7.59
N GLU A 22 -18.33 -1.85 -6.31
CA GLU A 22 -18.01 -0.52 -5.79
C GLU A 22 -16.50 -0.42 -5.56
N LYS A 23 -15.88 0.71 -5.95
CA LYS A 23 -14.49 1.00 -5.63
C LYS A 23 -14.34 1.36 -4.16
N ARG A 24 -13.53 0.60 -3.43
CA ARG A 24 -13.18 0.89 -2.03
C ARG A 24 -11.67 0.88 -1.85
N HIS A 25 -11.22 1.51 -0.78
CA HIS A 25 -9.83 1.43 -0.37
C HIS A 25 -9.70 1.35 1.14
N SER A 26 -8.60 0.77 1.59
CA SER A 26 -8.19 0.79 2.99
C SER A 26 -6.74 1.24 3.12
N ASN A 27 -6.46 1.99 4.19
CA ASN A 27 -5.13 2.49 4.47
C ASN A 27 -4.47 1.61 5.54
N ILE A 28 -3.24 1.18 5.28
CA ILE A 28 -2.46 0.32 6.17
C ILE A 28 -1.16 1.05 6.52
N ALA A 29 -0.88 1.20 7.81
CA ALA A 29 0.38 1.75 8.27
C ALA A 29 1.45 0.66 8.34
N ALA A 30 2.58 0.89 7.66
CA ALA A 30 3.70 -0.03 7.61
C ALA A 30 5.01 0.67 7.97
N HIS A 31 5.87 -0.02 8.71
CA HIS A 31 7.24 0.40 8.95
C HIS A 31 8.10 0.20 7.70
N VAL A 32 9.00 1.13 7.43
CA VAL A 32 9.97 1.08 6.32
C VAL A 32 11.37 0.95 6.91
N SER A 33 12.02 -0.17 6.63
CA SER A 33 13.44 -0.33 6.93
C SER A 33 14.26 0.74 6.20
N PRO A 34 15.30 1.33 6.81
CA PRO A 34 16.13 2.36 6.18
C PRO A 34 16.81 1.89 4.87
N CYS A 35 16.88 0.59 4.62
CA CYS A 35 17.41 0.03 3.37
C CYS A 35 16.53 0.36 2.14
N PHE A 36 15.24 0.63 2.35
CA PHE A 36 14.31 0.88 1.26
C PHE A 36 14.14 2.39 1.02
N ARG A 37 14.43 2.83 -0.20
CA ARG A 37 14.13 4.19 -0.67
C ARG A 37 12.81 4.18 -1.43
N VAL A 38 11.71 4.41 -0.70
CA VAL A 38 10.35 4.40 -1.24
C VAL A 38 9.95 5.80 -1.69
N LYS A 39 9.31 5.91 -2.85
CA LYS A 39 8.67 7.14 -3.34
C LYS A 39 7.16 6.95 -3.43
N GLU A 40 6.44 8.06 -3.57
CA GLU A 40 5.00 8.04 -3.81
C GLU A 40 4.68 7.30 -5.12
N GLY A 41 3.67 6.43 -5.08
CA GLY A 41 3.25 5.61 -6.22
C GLY A 41 3.99 4.28 -6.38
N ASP A 42 5.04 4.01 -5.60
CA ASP A 42 5.69 2.69 -5.63
C ASP A 42 4.76 1.59 -5.09
N TYR A 43 4.81 0.43 -5.73
CA TYR A 43 4.10 -0.75 -5.25
C TYR A 43 4.93 -1.44 -4.18
N VAL A 44 4.32 -1.75 -3.04
CA VAL A 44 5.03 -2.29 -1.89
C VAL A 44 4.40 -3.59 -1.44
N THR A 45 5.22 -4.62 -1.28
CA THR A 45 4.82 -5.85 -0.61
C THR A 45 5.03 -5.69 0.89
N ILE A 46 3.93 -5.71 1.65
CA ILE A 46 3.94 -5.63 3.10
C ILE A 46 3.69 -7.01 3.73
N GLY A 47 4.37 -7.28 4.84
CA GLY A 47 4.15 -8.46 5.67
C GLY A 47 3.63 -8.07 7.05
N GLN A 48 2.75 -8.90 7.61
CA GLN A 48 2.32 -8.74 9.01
C GLN A 48 3.50 -9.02 9.94
N CYS A 49 3.66 -8.21 10.98
CA CYS A 49 4.70 -8.39 11.99
C CYS A 49 4.13 -8.22 13.40
N ARG A 50 4.98 -8.37 14.43
CA ARG A 50 4.62 -7.95 15.79
C ARG A 50 4.19 -6.47 15.79
N PRO A 51 3.27 -6.04 16.66
CA PRO A 51 2.97 -4.63 16.82
C PRO A 51 4.25 -3.85 17.16
N LEU A 52 4.58 -2.87 16.32
CA LEU A 52 5.71 -1.96 16.53
C LEU A 52 5.27 -0.68 17.24
N SER A 53 4.02 -0.27 17.01
CA SER A 53 3.38 0.86 17.68
C SER A 53 1.86 0.65 17.74
N LYS A 54 1.12 1.66 18.20
CA LYS A 54 -0.36 1.64 18.23
C LYS A 54 -0.96 1.29 16.87
N THR A 55 -0.42 1.87 15.80
CA THR A 55 -0.96 1.74 14.44
C THR A 55 -0.11 0.86 13.52
N VAL A 56 1.19 0.72 13.79
CA VAL A 56 2.10 0.00 12.90
C VAL A 56 2.19 -1.46 13.32
N ARG A 57 1.62 -2.33 12.47
CA ARG A 57 1.60 -3.80 12.63
C ARG A 57 2.11 -4.54 11.39
N PHE A 58 2.62 -3.78 10.41
CA PHE A 58 3.13 -4.28 9.15
C PHE A 58 4.53 -3.73 8.91
N ASN A 59 5.35 -4.50 8.19
CA ASN A 59 6.67 -4.09 7.74
C ASN A 59 6.77 -4.27 6.21
N VAL A 60 7.53 -3.38 5.57
CA VAL A 60 7.82 -3.48 4.14
C VAL A 60 8.85 -4.58 3.88
N LEU A 61 8.53 -5.49 2.96
CA LEU A 61 9.40 -6.60 2.57
C LEU A 61 10.07 -6.36 1.22
N LYS A 62 9.33 -5.80 0.25
CA LYS A 62 9.82 -5.55 -1.11
C LYS A 62 9.19 -4.28 -1.66
N VAL A 63 9.99 -3.51 -2.41
CA VAL A 63 9.54 -2.33 -3.15
C VAL A 63 9.66 -2.64 -4.64
N ILE A 64 8.59 -2.38 -5.37
CA ILE A 64 8.50 -2.52 -6.83
C ILE A 64 8.37 -1.08 -7.36
N PRO A 65 9.43 -0.53 -7.97
CA PRO A 65 9.43 0.85 -8.43
C PRO A 65 8.47 1.03 -9.59
N ALA A 66 7.56 2.00 -9.49
CA ALA A 66 6.56 2.27 -10.53
C ALA A 66 7.19 2.73 -11.86
N GLY A 67 8.43 3.26 -11.82
CA GLY A 67 9.13 3.85 -12.97
C GLY A 67 9.79 2.86 -13.94
N SER A 68 9.68 1.54 -13.75
CA SER A 68 10.26 0.55 -14.68
C SER A 68 9.32 0.17 -15.84
N ALA A 69 8.07 0.64 -15.83
CA ALA A 69 7.13 0.46 -16.93
C ALA A 69 6.29 1.74 -17.14
N SER A 70 6.70 2.56 -18.11
CA SER A 70 5.90 3.56 -18.83
C SER A 70 5.29 4.75 -18.04
N GLY A 71 5.79 5.94 -18.36
CA GLY A 71 5.04 7.18 -18.61
C GLY A 71 3.86 7.52 -17.70
N GLY A 72 3.98 8.65 -16.99
CA GLY A 72 2.95 9.25 -16.15
C GLY A 72 1.55 9.18 -16.75
N LYS A 73 0.78 8.20 -16.29
CA LYS A 73 -0.66 8.15 -16.42
C LYS A 73 -1.18 7.97 -15.00
N LYS A 74 -2.16 8.79 -14.62
CA LYS A 74 -2.79 8.79 -13.30
C LYS A 74 -3.09 7.35 -12.90
N ALA A 75 -2.37 6.85 -11.89
CA ALA A 75 -2.65 5.58 -11.26
C ALA A 75 -4.04 5.68 -10.64
N PHE A 76 -4.91 4.75 -11.02
CA PHE A 76 -6.30 4.69 -10.56
C PHE A 76 -6.42 3.90 -9.27
#